data_AF-A0A8B8GBB9-F1
#
_entry.id   AF-A0A8B8GBB9-F1
#
_cell.length_a   1.000
_cell.length_b   1.000
_cell.length_c   1.000
_cell.angle_alpha   90.00
_cell.angle_beta   90.00
_cell.angle_gamma   90.00
#
_symmetry.space_group_name_H-M   'P 1'
#
loop_
_entity.id
_entity.type
_entity.pdbx_description
1 polymer ?
#
loop_
_entity_poly.entity_id
_entity_poly.type
_entity_poly.pdbx_seq_one_letter_code
_entity_poly.pdbx_strand_id
1 'polypeptide(L)'
;MDWDSKLCFELIEEYRLNEVLWDPQNPSYFFKNAKFDAWCSISKKLNKDVEEVKKKMLSLQGSFRREKAKIKNSIGTGKGANEIYQSKWFKYESMVAFLRDRDDPRSTISSENLYDTINTILLSNIITTHQYHTSIYNQW
;
A
#
# COMPACT_ATOMS: atom_id res chain seq x y z
N MET A 1 -4.42 30.25 2.04
CA MET A 1 -4.99 29.03 2.63
C MET A 1 -3.97 28.49 3.61
N ASP A 2 -4.19 28.76 4.89
CA ASP A 2 -3.18 28.53 5.91
C ASP A 2 -3.33 27.10 6.43
N TRP A 3 -2.51 26.22 5.87
CA TRP A 3 -2.34 24.84 6.33
C TRP A 3 -1.18 24.80 7.30
N ASP A 4 -1.47 24.80 8.58
CA ASP A 4 -0.45 24.62 9.61
C ASP A 4 0.13 23.20 9.59
N SER A 5 1.33 23.05 10.16
CA SER A 5 2.01 21.79 10.38
C SER A 5 1.14 20.79 11.13
N LYS A 6 0.39 21.23 12.15
CA LYS A 6 -0.54 20.39 12.90
C LYS A 6 -1.68 19.87 12.04
N LEU A 7 -2.35 20.74 11.28
CA LEU A 7 -3.43 20.35 10.36
C LEU A 7 -2.93 19.38 9.28
N CYS A 8 -1.70 19.56 8.79
CA CYS A 8 -1.12 18.61 7.85
C CYS A 8 -0.89 17.24 8.48
N PHE A 9 -0.49 17.19 9.75
CA PHE A 9 -0.27 15.94 10.48
C PHE A 9 -1.61 15.23 10.72
N GLU A 10 -2.61 15.95 11.21
CA GLU A 10 -3.97 15.43 11.39
C GLU A 10 -4.55 14.90 10.07
N LEU A 11 -4.36 15.61 8.96
CA LEU A 11 -4.76 15.13 7.63
C LEU A 11 -4.09 13.80 7.26
N ILE A 12 -2.79 13.65 7.54
CA ILE A 12 -2.06 12.41 7.22
C ILE A 12 -2.57 11.25 8.10
N GLU A 13 -2.79 11.50 9.39
CA GLU A 13 -3.31 10.47 10.30
C GLU A 13 -4.74 10.06 9.94
N GLU A 14 -5.62 11.00 9.64
CA GLU A 14 -6.97 10.67 9.19
C GLU A 14 -6.95 9.92 7.86
N TYR A 15 -6.08 10.31 6.93
CA TYR A 15 -5.91 9.57 5.68
C TYR A 15 -5.43 8.15 5.94
N ARG A 16 -4.48 7.95 6.86
CA ARG A 16 -3.98 6.62 7.26
C ARG A 16 -5.08 5.74 7.86
N LEU A 17 -5.93 6.30 8.72
CA LEU A 17 -7.05 5.57 9.35
C LEU A 17 -8.12 5.13 8.34
N ASN A 18 -8.29 5.86 7.25
CA ASN A 18 -9.27 5.56 6.21
C ASN A 18 -8.64 4.70 5.10
N GLU A 19 -8.45 3.41 5.36
CA GLU A 19 -7.87 2.41 4.43
C GLU A 19 -8.52 2.41 3.04
N VAL A 20 -9.83 2.67 2.97
CA VAL A 20 -10.58 2.80 1.71
C VAL A 20 -9.98 3.83 0.74
N LEU A 21 -9.22 4.80 1.24
CA LEU A 21 -8.59 5.85 0.45
C LEU A 21 -7.23 5.46 -0.13
N TRP A 22 -6.54 4.47 0.44
CA TRP A 22 -5.13 4.22 0.13
C TRP A 22 -4.75 2.75 -0.01
N ASP A 23 -5.44 1.82 0.65
CA ASP A 23 -5.13 0.39 0.65
C ASP A 23 -5.91 -0.34 -0.44
N PRO A 24 -5.23 -0.88 -1.48
CA PRO A 24 -5.88 -1.69 -2.52
C PRO A 24 -6.39 -3.05 -2.02
N GLN A 25 -5.91 -3.54 -0.87
CA GLN A 25 -6.38 -4.80 -0.28
C GLN A 25 -7.74 -4.63 0.40
N ASN A 26 -8.11 -3.41 0.77
CA ASN A 26 -9.43 -3.13 1.30
C ASN A 26 -10.49 -3.36 0.22
N PRO A 27 -11.49 -4.26 0.43
CA PRO A 27 -12.53 -4.53 -0.56
C PRO A 27 -13.29 -3.28 -1.01
N SER A 28 -13.40 -2.29 -0.11
CA SER A 28 -14.11 -1.04 -0.38
C SER A 28 -13.30 -0.03 -1.17
N TYR A 29 -12.01 -0.27 -1.42
CA TYR A 29 -11.14 0.64 -2.17
C TYR A 29 -11.66 0.94 -3.58
N PHE A 30 -12.36 0.00 -4.22
CA PHE A 30 -12.91 0.21 -5.56
C PHE A 30 -14.27 0.95 -5.54
N PHE A 31 -14.90 1.09 -4.38
CA PHE A 31 -16.21 1.75 -4.25
C PHE A 31 -16.06 3.27 -4.18
N LYS A 32 -16.60 3.97 -5.19
CA LYS A 32 -16.58 5.44 -5.27
C LYS A 32 -17.31 6.10 -4.10
N ASN A 33 -18.44 5.53 -3.68
CA ASN A 33 -19.24 6.07 -2.57
C ASN A 33 -18.46 5.98 -1.25
N ALA A 34 -17.85 4.83 -0.96
CA ALA A 34 -17.05 4.64 0.25
C ALA A 34 -15.86 5.62 0.32
N LYS A 35 -15.22 5.90 -0.82
CA LYS A 35 -14.17 6.95 -0.91
C LYS A 35 -14.73 8.34 -0.67
N PHE A 36 -15.90 8.66 -1.25
CA PHE A 36 -16.55 9.94 -1.04
C PHE A 36 -16.89 10.17 0.44
N ASP A 37 -17.49 9.16 1.08
CA ASP A 37 -17.87 9.22 2.50
C ASP A 37 -16.65 9.40 3.41
N ALA A 38 -15.55 8.68 3.13
CA ALA A 38 -14.29 8.87 3.84
C ALA A 38 -13.77 10.30 3.70
N TRP A 39 -13.75 10.86 2.49
CA TRP A 39 -13.33 12.26 2.29
C TRP A 39 -14.23 13.27 3.00
N CYS A 40 -15.55 13.04 2.98
CA CYS A 40 -16.51 13.85 3.73
C CYS A 40 -16.27 13.77 5.24
N SER A 41 -15.93 12.59 5.77
CA SER A 41 -15.58 12.41 7.18
C SER A 41 -14.34 13.23 7.57
N ILE A 42 -13.27 13.14 6.79
CA ILE A 42 -12.03 13.89 7.01
C ILE A 42 -12.28 15.40 6.93
N SER A 43 -13.04 15.85 5.92
CA SER A 43 -13.44 17.25 5.74
C SER A 43 -14.18 17.81 6.94
N LYS A 44 -15.17 17.07 7.46
CA LYS A 44 -15.91 17.45 8.68
C LYS A 44 -14.99 17.55 9.89
N LYS A 45 -14.08 16.61 10.06
CA LYS A 45 -13.16 16.57 11.21
C LYS A 45 -12.16 17.74 11.21
N LEU A 46 -11.63 18.08 10.03
CA LEU A 46 -10.69 19.19 9.87
C LEU A 46 -11.38 20.56 9.73
N ASN A 47 -12.71 20.59 9.66
CA ASN A 47 -13.52 21.77 9.38
C ASN A 47 -13.04 22.52 8.12
N LYS A 48 -12.82 21.75 7.04
CA LYS A 48 -12.31 22.23 5.75
C LYS A 48 -13.13 21.67 4.61
N ASP A 49 -13.13 22.34 3.48
CA ASP A 49 -13.81 21.84 2.29
C ASP A 49 -13.19 20.54 1.76
N VAL A 50 -14.03 19.64 1.25
CA VAL A 50 -13.60 18.33 0.73
C VAL A 50 -12.58 18.47 -0.40
N GLU A 51 -12.75 19.44 -1.28
CA GLU A 51 -11.85 19.69 -2.40
C GLU A 51 -10.51 20.27 -1.93
N GLU A 52 -10.55 21.15 -0.92
CA GLU A 52 -9.34 21.69 -0.28
C GLU A 52 -8.51 20.56 0.38
N VAL A 53 -9.17 19.69 1.15
CA VAL A 53 -8.56 18.54 1.82
C VAL A 53 -7.91 17.60 0.80
N LYS A 54 -8.63 17.25 -0.28
CA LYS A 54 -8.10 16.41 -1.37
C LYS A 54 -6.88 17.06 -2.03
N LYS A 55 -6.98 18.34 -2.40
CA LYS A 55 -5.89 19.08 -3.04
C LYS A 55 -4.65 19.13 -2.15
N LYS A 56 -4.83 19.32 -0.84
CA LYS A 56 -3.73 19.29 0.11
C LYS A 56 -3.10 17.92 0.22
N MET A 57 -3.91 16.86 0.31
CA MET A 57 -3.40 15.50 0.39
C MET A 57 -2.60 15.12 -0.88
N LEU A 58 -3.08 15.50 -2.07
CA LEU A 58 -2.34 15.32 -3.33
C LEU A 58 -0.98 16.04 -3.31
N SER A 59 -0.92 17.25 -2.76
CA SER A 59 0.32 18.00 -2.59
C SER A 59 1.30 17.30 -1.64
N LEU A 60 0.81 16.74 -0.53
CA LEU A 60 1.59 15.97 0.44
C LEU A 60 2.14 14.68 -0.20
N GLN A 61 1.31 13.92 -0.93
CA GLN A 61 1.74 12.75 -1.69
C GLN A 61 2.79 13.10 -2.75
N GLY A 62 2.65 14.25 -3.43
CA GLY A 62 3.66 14.73 -4.37
C GLY A 62 5.02 15.00 -3.70
N SER A 63 4.98 15.57 -2.49
CA SER A 63 6.19 15.82 -1.69
C SER A 63 6.83 14.51 -1.23
N PHE A 64 6.02 13.55 -0.76
CA PHE A 64 6.47 12.21 -0.40
C PHE A 64 7.19 11.49 -1.54
N ARG A 65 6.61 11.48 -2.76
CA ARG A 65 7.24 10.83 -3.93
C ARG A 65 8.60 11.44 -4.26
N ARG A 66 8.72 12.77 -4.23
CA ARG A 66 10.00 13.47 -4.46
C ARG A 66 11.04 13.08 -3.41
N GLU A 67 10.62 12.99 -2.16
CA GLU A 67 11.50 12.67 -1.05
C GLU A 67 11.97 11.20 -1.08
N LYS A 68 11.05 10.28 -1.37
CA LYS A 68 11.35 8.86 -1.62
C LYS A 68 12.32 8.69 -2.81
N ALA A 69 12.17 9.48 -3.88
CA ALA A 69 13.08 9.46 -5.02
C ALA A 69 14.50 9.93 -4.66
N LYS A 70 14.65 10.98 -3.83
CA LYS A 70 15.98 11.42 -3.35
C LYS A 70 16.68 10.31 -2.56
N ILE A 71 15.95 9.65 -1.66
CA ILE A 71 16.48 8.53 -0.87
C ILE A 71 16.92 7.40 -1.80
N LYS A 72 16.05 6.97 -2.72
CA LYS A 72 16.38 5.92 -3.70
C LYS A 72 17.63 6.26 -4.53
N ASN A 73 17.72 7.50 -5.02
CA ASN A 73 18.86 7.95 -5.83
C ASN A 73 20.15 8.08 -5.02
N SER A 74 20.07 8.20 -3.69
CA SER A 74 21.26 8.22 -2.83
C SER A 74 21.91 6.83 -2.63
N ILE A 75 21.20 5.74 -2.98
CA ILE A 75 21.63 4.35 -2.77
C ILE A 75 22.34 3.76 -4.03
N GLY A 76 22.65 4.59 -5.03
CA GLY A 76 23.26 4.15 -6.30
C GLY A 76 24.72 3.62 -6.19
N THR A 77 25.09 2.74 -7.13
CA THR A 77 26.39 2.06 -7.20
C THR A 77 27.57 3.03 -7.18
N GLY A 78 28.40 2.97 -6.13
CA GLY A 78 29.63 3.76 -6.00
C GLY A 78 29.68 4.70 -4.79
N LYS A 79 28.61 4.81 -4.01
CA LYS A 79 28.55 5.67 -2.82
C LYS A 79 28.62 4.84 -1.54
N GLY A 80 29.53 5.21 -0.63
CA GLY A 80 29.66 4.56 0.68
C GLY A 80 28.42 4.79 1.55
N ALA A 81 28.14 3.88 2.49
CA ALA A 81 26.96 3.93 3.37
C ALA A 81 26.78 5.26 4.14
N ASN A 82 27.82 6.09 4.24
CA ASN A 82 27.80 7.42 4.85
C ASN A 82 27.16 8.54 3.97
N GLU A 83 26.78 8.27 2.71
CA GLU A 83 26.17 9.26 1.80
C GLU A 83 24.66 9.06 1.57
N ILE A 84 24.01 8.14 2.28
CA ILE A 84 22.57 7.88 2.13
C ILE A 84 21.78 9.07 2.67
N TYR A 85 20.99 9.72 1.82
CA TYR A 85 20.17 10.87 2.20
C TYR A 85 19.08 10.41 3.16
N GLN A 86 19.03 11.01 4.35
CA GLN A 86 17.90 10.85 5.27
C GLN A 86 16.94 12.03 5.10
N SER A 87 15.65 11.72 4.89
CA SER A 87 14.64 12.77 4.78
C SER A 87 14.53 13.54 6.09
N LYS A 88 14.63 14.87 6.01
CA LYS A 88 14.35 15.78 7.14
C LYS A 88 12.88 16.19 7.20
N TRP A 89 12.04 15.66 6.32
CA TRP A 89 10.64 16.05 6.26
C TRP A 89 9.88 15.33 7.37
N PHE A 90 9.47 16.07 8.39
CA PHE A 90 8.81 15.50 9.58
C PHE A 90 7.53 14.68 9.29
N LYS A 91 6.92 14.85 8.11
CA LYS A 91 5.74 14.10 7.66
C LYS A 91 6.11 12.83 6.89
N TYR A 92 7.38 12.66 6.54
CA TYR A 92 7.86 11.52 5.75
C TYR A 92 7.67 10.22 6.51
N GLU A 93 8.07 10.14 7.78
CA GLU A 93 7.94 8.93 8.60
C GLU A 93 6.48 8.47 8.71
N SER A 94 5.56 9.39 9.05
CA SER A 94 4.13 9.10 9.11
C SER A 94 3.57 8.58 7.78
N MET A 95 4.06 9.10 6.65
CA MET A 95 3.63 8.64 5.31
C MET A 95 4.26 7.31 4.91
N VAL A 96 5.53 7.05 5.25
CA VAL A 96 6.20 5.77 4.96
C VAL A 96 5.48 4.62 5.66
N ALA A 97 5.00 4.82 6.89
CA ALA A 97 4.40 3.78 7.72
C ALA A 97 3.28 2.97 7.04
N PHE A 98 2.56 3.59 6.09
CA PHE A 98 1.44 2.94 5.39
C PHE A 98 1.53 3.01 3.85
N LEU A 99 2.42 3.81 3.27
CA LEU A 99 2.59 3.93 1.82
C LEU A 99 3.81 3.20 1.25
N ARG A 100 4.64 2.57 2.09
CA ARG A 100 5.90 1.95 1.64
C ARG A 100 5.69 0.88 0.56
N ASP A 101 4.76 -0.03 0.81
CA ASP A 101 4.56 -1.26 0.02
C ASP A 101 3.62 -1.07 -1.18
N ARG A 102 3.08 0.16 -1.36
CA ARG A 102 2.14 0.48 -2.46
C ARG A 102 2.83 0.76 -3.80
N ASP A 103 4.03 1.33 -3.78
CA ASP A 103 4.73 1.73 -5.00
C ASP A 103 5.74 0.68 -5.51
N ASP A 104 5.87 -0.46 -4.82
CA ASP A 104 6.65 -1.56 -5.37
C ASP A 104 5.87 -2.13 -6.57
N PRO A 105 6.50 -2.26 -7.75
CA PRO A 105 5.85 -2.88 -8.89
C PRO A 105 5.32 -4.23 -8.44
N ARG A 106 3.99 -4.41 -8.51
CA ARG A 106 3.40 -5.73 -8.33
C ARG A 106 4.14 -6.66 -9.26
N SER A 107 4.73 -7.74 -8.74
CA SER A 107 5.40 -8.74 -9.58
C SER A 107 4.40 -9.15 -10.65
N THR A 108 4.65 -8.78 -11.91
CA THR A 108 3.79 -9.18 -13.01
C THR A 108 3.88 -10.69 -13.11
N ILE A 109 2.85 -11.39 -12.64
CA ILE A 109 2.72 -12.82 -12.87
C ILE A 109 2.41 -12.93 -14.37
N SER A 110 3.42 -13.31 -15.16
CA SER A 110 3.21 -13.71 -16.56
C SER A 110 2.09 -14.76 -16.60
N SER A 111 1.18 -14.65 -17.57
CA SER A 111 0.05 -15.57 -17.75
C SER A 111 0.48 -17.04 -17.81
N GLU A 112 1.73 -17.33 -18.20
CA GLU A 112 2.33 -18.68 -18.17
C GLU A 112 2.41 -19.26 -16.75
N ASN A 113 2.79 -18.45 -15.74
CA ASN A 113 2.96 -18.93 -14.36
C ASN A 113 1.64 -19.31 -13.67
N LEU A 114 0.50 -18.78 -14.15
CA LEU A 114 -0.81 -19.08 -13.57
C LEU A 114 -1.24 -20.53 -13.90
N TYR A 115 -0.99 -20.98 -15.13
CA TYR A 115 -1.28 -22.35 -15.53
C TYR A 115 -0.40 -23.34 -14.76
N ASP A 116 0.88 -23.04 -14.58
CA ASP A 116 1.80 -23.90 -13.82
C ASP A 116 1.42 -24.00 -12.34
N THR A 117 0.99 -22.89 -11.73
CA THR A 117 0.55 -22.87 -10.33
C THR A 117 -0.73 -23.67 -10.14
N ILE A 118 -1.73 -23.48 -11.02
CA ILE A 118 -2.99 -24.22 -10.97
C ILE A 118 -2.74 -25.71 -11.21
N ASN A 119 -1.94 -26.08 -12.20
CA ASN A 119 -1.58 -27.46 -12.48
C ASN A 119 -0.86 -28.12 -11.29
N THR A 120 0.04 -27.40 -10.64
CA THR A 120 0.76 -27.89 -9.45
C THR A 120 -0.20 -28.14 -8.28
N ILE A 121 -1.15 -27.24 -8.03
CA ILE A 121 -2.15 -27.39 -6.96
C ILE A 121 -3.12 -28.54 -7.27
N LEU A 122 -3.55 -28.69 -8.52
CA LEU A 122 -4.44 -29.79 -8.92
C LEU A 122 -3.73 -31.14 -8.80
N LEU A 123 -2.47 -31.23 -9.23
CA LEU A 123 -1.66 -32.44 -9.13
C LEU A 123 -1.38 -32.83 -7.66
N SER A 124 -1.04 -31.86 -6.80
CA SER A 124 -0.80 -32.16 -5.38
C SER A 124 -2.05 -32.66 -4.67
N ASN A 125 -3.23 -32.11 -5.00
CA ASN A 125 -4.52 -32.57 -4.46
C ASN A 125 -4.89 -33.98 -4.93
N ILE A 126 -4.56 -34.34 -6.18
CA ILE A 126 -4.79 -35.69 -6.72
C ILE A 126 -3.86 -36.71 -6.05
N ILE A 127 -2.57 -36.38 -5.90
CA ILE A 127 -1.60 -37.28 -5.25
C ILE A 127 -1.99 -37.52 -3.78
N THR A 128 -2.41 -36.46 -3.09
CA THR A 128 -2.84 -36.51 -1.70
C THR A 128 -4.08 -37.40 -1.52
N THR A 129 -5.08 -37.27 -2.39
CA THR A 129 -6.29 -38.12 -2.33
C THR A 129 -5.99 -39.59 -2.64
N HIS A 130 -5.06 -39.87 -3.56
CA HIS A 130 -4.63 -41.24 -3.84
C HIS A 130 -3.85 -41.86 -2.66
N GLN A 131 -2.99 -41.09 -1.98
CA GLN A 131 -2.27 -41.56 -0.79
C GLN A 131 -3.22 -41.91 0.37
N TYR A 132 -4.29 -41.12 0.56
CA TYR A 132 -5.30 -41.43 1.56
C TYR A 132 -6.05 -42.72 1.23
N HIS A 133 -6.48 -42.92 -0.02
CA HIS A 133 -7.22 -44.13 -0.40
C HIS A 133 -6.36 -45.39 -0.24
N THR A 134 -5.07 -45.37 -0.58
CA THR A 134 -4.18 -46.54 -0.44
C THR A 134 -3.81 -46.86 1.02
N SER A 135 -3.89 -45.88 1.94
CA SER A 135 -3.65 -46.09 3.37
C SER A 135 -4.78 -46.88 4.05
N ILE A 136 -6.04 -46.69 3.62
CA ILE A 136 -7.21 -47.31 4.25
C ILE A 136 -7.34 -48.81 3.92
N TYR A 137 -6.76 -49.28 2.81
CA TYR A 137 -6.81 -50.69 2.42
C TYR A 137 -5.62 -51.54 2.91
N ASN A 138 -4.59 -50.94 3.52
CA ASN A 138 -3.42 -51.66 4.05
C ASN A 138 -3.46 -51.85 5.58
N GLN A 139 -4.63 -51.70 6.21
CA GLN A 139 -4.85 -51.91 7.66
C GLN A 139 -5.71 -53.15 7.99
N TRP A 140 -5.86 -54.09 7.05
CA TRP A 140 -6.34 -55.46 7.31
C TRP A 140 -5.44 -56.48 6.63
#